data_AF-A0A7V3NCU6-F1
#
_entry.id   AF-A0A7V3NCU6-F1
#
_cell.length_a   1.000
_cell.length_b   1.000
_cell.length_c   1.000
_cell.angle_alpha   90.00
_cell.angle_beta   90.00
_cell.angle_gamma   90.00
#
_symmetry.space_group_name_H-M   'P 1'
#
loop_
_entity.id
_entity.type
_entity.pdbx_description
1 polymer ?
#
loop_
_entity_poly.entity_id
_entity_poly.type
_entity_poly.pdbx_seq_one_letter_code
_entity_poly.pdbx_strand_id
1 'polypeptide(L)'
;MDFSRPILWNVPHVSELLLYLLMPVVLTAFLAGTVWRVRKWFLGQAEPGTDSPGRQLLEALRPRRLAGLLKNILFQSRLSRDPFSIVMHQAIFWGMVVLFLGTALATVDQDVANLLFDRQILRGQFYRGFELVLDLFGVVLIVGVVMAAYRRHIVRPERLALPCTPVTLWDRFPLLGVLFLIAVTGFLTEGLRIAEGLRIETQVASGAWDRTALRGFFGHIGPTRQEAELARIAAGGPLFPAAPWAPVGYALGRLLEPLPPGALRTLHQVAWWLHALAAFGLIVAVPLTKAFHLFSSPANMLLRHPEPPGRLPVFAESGVETVRDFTWRQL
;
A
#
# COMPACT_ATOMS: atom_id res chain seq x y z
N MET A 1 17.10 14.56 20.81
CA MET A 1 15.77 15.13 21.08
C MET A 1 14.77 14.02 20.94
N ASP A 2 14.08 13.68 22.03
CA ASP A 2 13.00 12.71 22.04
C ASP A 2 11.74 13.41 21.53
N PHE A 3 11.38 13.15 20.28
CA PHE A 3 10.10 13.55 19.70
C PHE A 3 9.51 12.36 18.96
N SER A 4 8.20 12.33 18.82
CA SER A 4 7.50 11.27 18.12
C SER A 4 6.56 11.77 17.04
N ARG A 5 6.08 10.85 16.20
CA ARG A 5 5.06 11.15 15.19
C ARG A 5 3.73 11.53 15.86
N PRO A 6 3.12 12.68 15.50
CA PRO A 6 1.75 12.97 15.92
C PRO A 6 0.73 12.01 15.28
N ILE A 7 -0.21 11.54 16.08
CA ILE A 7 -1.19 10.49 15.70
C ILE A 7 -2.58 11.10 15.54
N LEU A 8 -3.27 10.72 14.45
CA LEU A 8 -4.70 11.00 14.19
C LEU A 8 -5.13 12.47 14.37
N TRP A 9 -4.24 13.41 14.05
CA TRP A 9 -4.61 14.83 14.06
C TRP A 9 -5.79 15.09 13.11
N ASN A 10 -6.77 15.88 13.59
CA ASN A 10 -7.96 16.28 12.83
C ASN A 10 -8.75 15.10 12.23
N VAL A 11 -8.76 13.98 12.96
CA VAL A 11 -9.67 12.85 12.73
C VAL A 11 -10.67 12.81 13.89
N PRO A 12 -11.96 13.11 13.67
CA PRO A 12 -12.96 13.01 14.73
C PRO A 12 -13.12 11.57 15.24
N HIS A 13 -13.43 11.39 16.53
CA HIS A 13 -13.65 10.04 17.12
C HIS A 13 -14.70 9.21 16.40
N VAL A 14 -15.75 9.84 15.85
CA VAL A 14 -16.74 9.14 15.02
C VAL A 14 -16.09 8.60 13.74
N SER A 15 -15.18 9.35 13.12
CA SER A 15 -14.47 8.89 11.92
C SER A 15 -13.51 7.74 12.22
N GLU A 16 -12.81 7.82 13.36
CA GLU A 16 -11.97 6.74 13.87
C GLU A 16 -12.78 5.47 14.13
N LEU A 17 -13.91 5.57 14.85
CA LEU A 17 -14.82 4.45 15.09
C LEU A 17 -15.31 3.83 13.77
N LEU A 18 -15.76 4.65 12.82
CA LEU A 18 -16.21 4.18 11.51
C LEU A 18 -15.10 3.45 10.74
N LEU A 19 -13.86 3.95 10.81
CA LEU A 19 -12.71 3.31 10.19
C LEU A 19 -12.46 1.92 10.80
N TYR A 20 -12.45 1.81 12.14
CA TYR A 20 -12.27 0.53 12.82
C TYR A 20 -13.43 -0.44 12.57
N LEU A 21 -14.66 0.03 12.42
CA LEU A 21 -15.80 -0.82 12.03
C LEU A 21 -15.70 -1.30 10.57
N LEU A 22 -15.12 -0.49 9.68
CA LEU A 22 -14.93 -0.85 8.27
C LEU A 22 -13.79 -1.85 8.06
N MET A 23 -12.75 -1.83 8.90
CA MET A 23 -11.61 -2.77 8.84
C MET A 23 -12.03 -4.26 8.81
N PRO A 24 -12.81 -4.80 9.76
CA PRO A 24 -13.20 -6.22 9.72
C PRO A 24 -14.08 -6.55 8.51
N VAL A 25 -14.90 -5.61 8.03
CA VAL A 25 -15.71 -5.78 6.80
C VAL A 25 -14.79 -5.94 5.59
N VAL A 26 -13.79 -5.06 5.45
CA VAL A 26 -12.79 -5.10 4.37
C VAL A 26 -11.97 -6.38 4.42
N LEU A 27 -11.49 -6.78 5.60
CA LEU A 27 -10.73 -8.02 5.78
C LEU A 27 -11.57 -9.26 5.42
N THR A 28 -12.84 -9.29 5.84
CA THR A 28 -13.77 -10.38 5.50
C THR A 28 -14.02 -10.45 4.00
N ALA A 29 -14.26 -9.31 3.35
CA ALA A 29 -14.45 -9.26 1.90
C ALA A 29 -13.19 -9.68 1.12
N PHE A 30 -12.00 -9.25 1.56
CA PHE A 30 -10.72 -9.68 1.00
C PHE A 30 -10.50 -11.19 1.15
N LEU A 31 -10.74 -11.74 2.34
CA LEU A 31 -10.62 -13.18 2.61
C LEU A 31 -11.62 -13.99 1.78
N ALA A 32 -12.89 -13.58 1.76
CA ALA A 32 -13.93 -14.22 0.96
C ALA A 32 -13.60 -14.19 -0.54
N GLY A 33 -13.14 -13.04 -1.06
CA GLY A 33 -12.68 -12.91 -2.45
C GLY A 33 -11.48 -13.79 -2.76
N THR A 34 -10.52 -13.88 -1.84
CA THR A 34 -9.34 -14.75 -1.96
C THR A 34 -9.74 -16.22 -1.98
N VAL A 35 -10.59 -16.66 -1.05
CA VAL A 35 -11.13 -18.02 -1.00
C VAL A 35 -11.90 -18.34 -2.28
N TRP A 36 -12.75 -17.42 -2.74
CA TRP A 36 -13.49 -17.60 -3.99
C TRP A 36 -12.55 -17.77 -5.19
N ARG A 37 -11.49 -16.97 -5.29
CA ARG A 37 -10.54 -17.08 -6.40
C ARG A 37 -9.71 -18.36 -6.32
N VAL A 38 -9.22 -18.70 -5.13
CA VAL A 38 -8.45 -19.93 -4.90
C VAL A 38 -9.29 -21.19 -5.14
N ARG A 39 -10.58 -21.18 -4.78
CA ARG A 39 -11.51 -22.29 -5.06
C ARG A 39 -11.61 -22.63 -6.55
N LYS A 40 -11.41 -21.67 -7.45
CA LYS A 40 -11.41 -21.92 -8.90
C LYS A 40 -10.27 -22.82 -9.34
N TRP A 41 -9.11 -22.75 -8.69
CA TRP A 41 -7.99 -23.65 -8.98
C TRP A 41 -8.34 -25.12 -8.68
N PHE A 42 -9.23 -25.36 -7.73
CA PHE A 42 -9.69 -26.71 -7.39
C PHE A 42 -10.80 -27.24 -8.31
N LEU A 43 -11.24 -26.49 -9.33
CA LEU A 43 -12.18 -26.98 -10.34
C LEU A 43 -11.49 -27.83 -11.42
N GLY A 44 -10.18 -27.68 -11.59
CA GLY A 44 -9.39 -28.37 -12.60
C GLY A 44 -8.78 -29.66 -12.08
N GLN A 45 -8.40 -30.54 -13.00
CA GLN A 45 -7.74 -31.80 -12.66
C GLN A 45 -6.28 -31.58 -12.23
N ALA A 46 -5.76 -32.51 -11.43
CA ALA A 46 -4.33 -32.58 -11.16
C ALA A 46 -3.59 -32.88 -12.47
N GLU A 47 -2.48 -32.18 -12.69
CA GLU A 47 -1.62 -32.46 -13.84
C GLU A 47 -1.04 -33.88 -13.70
N PRO A 48 -0.99 -34.70 -14.76
CA PRO A 48 -0.36 -36.00 -14.70
C PRO A 48 1.09 -35.89 -14.20
N GLY A 49 1.45 -36.66 -13.17
CA GLY A 49 2.77 -36.56 -12.54
C GLY A 49 2.90 -35.51 -11.43
N THR A 50 1.80 -34.88 -11.00
CA THR A 50 1.82 -33.99 -9.83
C THR A 50 2.16 -34.79 -8.56
N ASP A 51 3.20 -34.36 -7.83
CA ASP A 51 3.59 -34.95 -6.55
C ASP A 51 2.50 -34.81 -5.48
N SER A 52 2.57 -35.64 -4.43
CA SER A 52 1.66 -35.48 -3.29
C SER A 52 1.77 -34.09 -2.63
N PRO A 53 0.68 -33.54 -2.07
CA PRO A 53 0.69 -32.18 -1.51
C PRO A 53 1.80 -31.93 -0.47
N GLY A 54 2.11 -32.93 0.36
CA GLY A 54 3.19 -32.85 1.35
C GLY A 54 4.58 -32.75 0.71
N ARG A 55 4.83 -33.49 -0.38
CA ARG A 55 6.10 -33.39 -1.11
C ARG A 55 6.25 -32.03 -1.79
N GLN A 56 5.18 -31.51 -2.41
CA GLN A 56 5.20 -30.17 -3.01
C GLN A 56 5.54 -29.08 -1.98
N LEU A 57 4.98 -29.16 -0.77
CA LEU A 57 5.27 -28.22 0.30
C LEU A 57 6.74 -28.30 0.74
N LEU A 58 7.25 -29.51 0.97
CA LEU A 58 8.66 -29.73 1.33
C LEU A 58 9.62 -29.22 0.23
N GLU A 59 9.26 -29.41 -1.04
CA GLU A 59 10.03 -28.87 -2.15
C GLU A 59 9.98 -27.34 -2.24
N ALA A 60 8.83 -26.73 -2.01
CA ALA A 60 8.66 -25.27 -1.97
C ALA A 60 9.56 -24.63 -0.89
N LEU A 61 9.74 -25.31 0.25
CA LEU A 61 10.59 -24.85 1.36
C LEU A 61 12.09 -25.08 1.12
N ARG A 62 12.51 -25.73 0.02
CA ARG A 62 13.94 -25.92 -0.27
C ARG A 62 14.63 -24.56 -0.45
N PRO A 63 15.82 -24.33 0.15
CA PRO A 63 16.54 -23.05 0.08
C PRO A 63 16.77 -22.56 -1.36
N ARG A 64 17.02 -23.47 -2.31
CA ARG A 64 17.20 -23.13 -3.73
C ARG A 64 15.94 -22.50 -4.35
N ARG A 65 14.75 -23.00 -4.01
CA ARG A 65 13.47 -22.43 -4.49
C ARG A 65 13.18 -21.11 -3.80
N LEU A 66 13.42 -21.01 -2.50
CA LEU A 66 13.25 -19.76 -1.75
C LEU A 66 14.20 -18.66 -2.25
N ALA A 67 15.48 -18.97 -2.50
CA ALA A 67 16.43 -18.02 -3.08
C ALA A 67 16.01 -17.59 -4.49
N GLY A 68 15.52 -18.53 -5.32
CA GLY A 68 14.98 -18.24 -6.64
C GLY A 68 13.71 -17.36 -6.59
N LEU A 69 12.85 -17.59 -5.59
CA LEU A 69 11.67 -16.75 -5.34
C LEU A 69 12.10 -15.34 -4.94
N LEU A 70 12.96 -15.21 -3.92
CA LEU A 70 13.45 -13.91 -3.45
C LEU A 70 14.10 -13.12 -4.58
N LYS A 71 14.97 -13.75 -5.38
CA LYS A 71 15.57 -13.12 -6.57
C LYS A 71 14.49 -12.60 -7.53
N ASN A 72 13.44 -13.37 -7.80
CA ASN A 72 12.38 -12.97 -8.71
C ASN A 72 11.44 -11.91 -8.12
N ILE A 73 11.18 -11.92 -6.82
CA ILE A 73 10.38 -10.89 -6.14
C ILE A 73 11.13 -9.55 -6.17
N LEU A 74 12.42 -9.56 -5.84
CA LEU A 74 13.24 -8.35 -5.74
C LEU A 74 13.55 -7.73 -7.11
N PHE A 75 13.82 -8.55 -8.13
CA PHE A 75 14.34 -8.10 -9.42
C PHE A 75 13.41 -8.35 -10.62
N GLN A 76 12.25 -8.97 -10.42
CA GLN A 76 11.26 -9.30 -11.47
C GLN A 76 11.88 -9.81 -12.78
N SER A 77 12.92 -10.66 -12.68
CA SER A 77 13.85 -10.96 -13.77
C SER A 77 13.23 -11.64 -15.00
N ARG A 78 11.96 -12.04 -14.91
CA ARG A 78 11.16 -12.58 -16.03
C ARG A 78 10.64 -11.51 -17.00
N LEU A 79 10.64 -10.23 -16.62
CA LEU A 79 10.31 -9.10 -17.51
C LEU A 79 11.53 -8.56 -18.28
N SER A 80 12.69 -9.23 -18.20
CA SER A 80 14.02 -8.77 -18.67
C SER A 80 14.15 -8.36 -20.14
N ARG A 81 13.11 -8.53 -20.97
CA ARG A 81 13.14 -8.25 -22.42
C ARG A 81 12.70 -6.83 -22.80
N ASP A 82 12.02 -6.09 -21.93
CA ASP A 82 11.54 -4.72 -22.18
C ASP A 82 11.98 -3.80 -21.02
N PRO A 83 13.05 -3.00 -21.15
CA PRO A 83 13.62 -2.23 -20.05
C PRO A 83 12.63 -1.20 -19.49
N PHE A 84 11.81 -0.59 -20.36
CA PHE A 84 10.78 0.34 -19.92
C PHE A 84 9.76 -0.37 -19.00
N SER A 85 9.33 -1.57 -19.41
CA SER A 85 8.37 -2.35 -18.63
C SER A 85 8.94 -2.76 -17.26
N ILE A 86 10.24 -3.07 -17.17
CA ILE A 86 10.91 -3.41 -15.91
C ILE A 86 10.93 -2.19 -15.00
N VAL A 87 11.46 -1.05 -15.45
CA VAL A 87 11.57 0.16 -14.62
C VAL A 87 10.19 0.57 -14.10
N MET A 88 9.19 0.59 -14.97
CA MET A 88 7.81 0.92 -14.63
C MET A 88 7.22 -0.04 -13.57
N HIS A 89 7.33 -1.36 -13.76
CA HIS A 89 6.79 -2.32 -12.79
C HIS A 89 7.56 -2.31 -11.47
N GLN A 90 8.88 -2.10 -11.51
CA GLN A 90 9.71 -2.09 -10.32
C GLN A 90 9.43 -0.84 -9.47
N ALA A 91 9.16 0.30 -10.11
CA ALA A 91 8.69 1.51 -9.46
C ALA A 91 7.33 1.29 -8.78
N ILE A 92 6.34 0.72 -9.49
CA ILE A 92 5.03 0.42 -8.90
C ILE A 92 5.16 -0.59 -7.75
N PHE A 93 5.90 -1.67 -7.95
CA PHE A 93 6.04 -2.74 -6.98
C PHE A 93 6.71 -2.27 -5.69
N TRP A 94 7.89 -1.64 -5.79
CA TRP A 94 8.58 -1.16 -4.60
C TRP A 94 7.88 0.03 -3.97
N GLY A 95 7.29 0.92 -4.77
CA GLY A 95 6.40 1.97 -4.27
C GLY A 95 5.30 1.39 -3.40
N MET A 96 4.54 0.42 -3.92
CA MET A 96 3.46 -0.24 -3.17
C MET A 96 3.96 -1.02 -1.94
N VAL A 97 5.04 -1.79 -2.06
CA VAL A 97 5.58 -2.61 -0.95
C VAL A 97 6.07 -1.72 0.19
N VAL A 98 6.88 -0.70 -0.10
CA VAL A 98 7.43 0.19 0.93
C VAL A 98 6.32 1.00 1.59
N LEU A 99 5.39 1.56 0.82
CA LEU A 99 4.26 2.31 1.37
C LEU A 99 3.35 1.42 2.22
N PHE A 100 3.03 0.21 1.76
CA PHE A 100 2.23 -0.74 2.53
C PHE A 100 2.92 -1.14 3.85
N LEU A 101 4.22 -1.45 3.80
CA LEU A 101 4.98 -1.78 5.01
C LEU A 101 5.08 -0.58 5.97
N GLY A 102 5.21 0.63 5.42
CA GLY A 102 5.18 1.87 6.19
C GLY A 102 3.85 2.08 6.90
N THR A 103 2.73 1.90 6.18
CA THR A 103 1.38 1.96 6.76
C THR A 103 1.19 0.87 7.81
N ALA A 104 1.59 -0.37 7.54
CA ALA A 104 1.50 -1.47 8.51
C ALA A 104 2.33 -1.17 9.78
N LEU A 105 3.54 -0.63 9.63
CA LEU A 105 4.36 -0.21 10.76
C LEU A 105 3.70 0.94 11.54
N ALA A 106 3.11 1.94 10.86
CA ALA A 106 2.39 3.02 11.52
C ALA A 106 1.14 2.53 12.27
N THR A 107 0.43 1.55 11.72
CA THR A 107 -0.69 0.86 12.38
C THR A 107 -0.20 0.12 13.63
N VAL A 108 0.91 -0.64 13.55
CA VAL A 108 1.50 -1.31 14.73
C VAL A 108 1.96 -0.29 15.77
N ASP A 109 2.58 0.82 15.36
CA ASP A 109 2.98 1.90 16.24
C ASP A 109 1.78 2.49 17.00
N GLN A 110 0.68 2.76 16.31
CA GLN A 110 -0.53 3.36 16.88
C GLN A 110 -1.37 2.37 17.70
N ASP A 111 -1.75 1.25 17.11
CA ASP A 111 -2.79 0.35 17.63
C ASP A 111 -2.23 -0.72 18.57
N VAL A 112 -0.91 -0.93 18.57
CA VAL A 112 -0.26 -1.92 19.44
C VAL A 112 0.68 -1.22 20.41
N ALA A 113 1.72 -0.56 19.91
CA ALA A 113 2.74 0.04 20.79
C ALA A 113 2.17 1.18 21.64
N ASN A 114 1.42 2.09 21.01
CA ASN A 114 0.87 3.25 21.68
C ASN A 114 -0.37 2.91 22.49
N LEU A 115 -1.34 2.21 21.92
CA LEU A 115 -2.59 1.88 22.60
C LEU A 115 -2.40 0.94 23.80
N LEU A 116 -1.58 -0.11 23.68
CA LEU A 116 -1.44 -1.13 24.74
C LEU A 116 -0.32 -0.81 25.74
N PHE A 117 0.72 -0.10 25.31
CA PHE A 117 1.94 0.09 26.12
C PHE A 117 2.34 1.55 26.33
N ASP A 118 1.57 2.52 25.82
CA ASP A 118 1.90 3.94 25.86
C ASP A 118 3.32 4.26 25.31
N ARG A 119 3.75 3.50 24.28
CA ARG A 119 5.07 3.64 23.64
C ARG A 119 4.95 3.97 22.16
N GLN A 120 5.96 4.64 21.61
CA GLN A 120 6.08 4.85 20.17
C GLN A 120 7.43 4.36 19.66
N ILE A 121 7.36 3.57 18.60
CA ILE A 121 8.45 3.11 17.74
C ILE A 121 8.89 4.25 16.83
N LEU A 122 7.94 5.01 16.25
CA LEU A 122 8.20 6.13 15.33
C LEU A 122 8.64 7.40 16.09
N ARG A 123 9.89 7.39 16.57
CA ARG A 123 10.53 8.50 17.30
C ARG A 123 11.92 8.86 16.79
N GLY A 124 12.33 10.11 17.03
CA GLY A 124 13.70 10.59 16.78
C GLY A 124 14.19 10.36 15.34
N GLN A 125 15.41 9.79 15.21
CA GLN A 125 16.03 9.55 13.89
C GLN A 125 15.31 8.47 13.08
N PHE A 126 14.71 7.47 13.74
CA PHE A 126 13.95 6.45 13.04
C PHE A 126 12.72 7.05 12.36
N TYR A 127 12.03 7.97 13.05
CA TYR A 127 10.89 8.69 12.46
C TYR A 127 11.31 9.52 11.23
N ARG A 128 12.45 10.20 11.28
CA ARG A 128 12.97 10.97 10.14
C ARG A 128 13.29 10.10 8.92
N GLY A 129 13.96 8.97 9.14
CA GLY A 129 14.24 8.02 8.07
C GLY A 129 12.96 7.41 7.49
N PHE A 130 12.00 7.10 8.36
CA PHE A 130 10.68 6.60 7.97
C PHE A 130 9.93 7.60 7.05
N GLU A 131 9.84 8.88 7.43
CA GLU A 131 9.21 9.92 6.61
C GLU A 131 9.91 10.07 5.25
N LEU A 132 11.24 10.13 5.23
CA LEU A 132 12.01 10.24 3.98
C LEU A 132 11.77 9.07 3.04
N VAL A 133 11.76 7.85 3.59
CA VAL A 133 11.54 6.63 2.80
C VAL A 133 10.12 6.63 2.22
N LEU A 134 9.10 6.94 3.01
CA LEU A 134 7.73 6.96 2.50
C LEU A 134 7.48 8.08 1.49
N ASP A 135 8.02 9.27 1.72
CA ASP A 135 7.91 10.40 0.79
C ASP A 135 8.58 10.07 -0.56
N LEU A 136 9.80 9.53 -0.54
CA LEU A 136 10.51 9.12 -1.76
C LEU A 136 9.77 8.00 -2.51
N PHE A 137 9.35 6.95 -1.82
CA PHE A 137 8.65 5.83 -2.47
C PHE A 137 7.22 6.17 -2.90
N GLY A 138 6.60 7.18 -2.29
CA GLY A 138 5.39 7.81 -2.79
C GLY A 138 5.59 8.43 -4.17
N VAL A 139 6.68 9.17 -4.37
CA VAL A 139 7.03 9.74 -5.69
C VAL A 139 7.33 8.63 -6.69
N VAL A 140 8.11 7.62 -6.28
CA VAL A 140 8.44 6.47 -7.14
C VAL A 140 7.16 5.75 -7.60
N LEU A 141 6.17 5.57 -6.72
CA LEU A 141 4.88 5.01 -7.09
C LEU A 141 4.15 5.88 -8.13
N ILE A 142 4.07 7.20 -7.91
CA ILE A 142 3.42 8.13 -8.85
C ILE A 142 4.11 8.04 -10.23
N VAL A 143 5.44 8.11 -10.28
CA VAL A 143 6.20 7.99 -11.52
C VAL A 143 5.91 6.65 -12.22
N GLY A 144 5.93 5.55 -11.48
CA GLY A 144 5.61 4.22 -12.02
C GLY A 144 4.20 4.14 -12.60
N VAL A 145 3.20 4.69 -11.91
CA VAL A 145 1.80 4.72 -12.36
C VAL A 145 1.63 5.63 -13.59
N VAL A 146 2.29 6.79 -13.61
CA VAL A 146 2.28 7.70 -14.77
C VAL A 146 2.94 7.05 -15.98
N MET A 147 4.08 6.37 -15.81
CA MET A 147 4.72 5.59 -16.86
C MET A 147 3.79 4.49 -17.40
N ALA A 148 3.06 3.81 -16.51
CA ALA A 148 2.08 2.79 -16.91
C ALA A 148 0.89 3.38 -17.66
N ALA A 149 0.36 4.53 -17.23
CA ALA A 149 -0.69 5.24 -17.91
C ALA A 149 -0.24 5.74 -19.29
N TYR A 150 0.96 6.32 -19.39
CA TYR A 150 1.57 6.76 -20.65
C TYR A 150 1.69 5.59 -21.64
N ARG A 151 2.22 4.46 -21.19
CA ARG A 151 2.36 3.26 -22.01
C ARG A 151 1.02 2.67 -22.45
N ARG A 152 0.01 2.73 -21.58
CA ARG A 152 -1.32 2.17 -21.82
C ARG A 152 -2.17 3.05 -22.74
N HIS A 153 -2.13 4.36 -22.58
CA HIS A 153 -3.06 5.28 -23.22
C HIS A 153 -2.45 6.01 -24.42
N ILE A 154 -1.13 6.21 -24.45
CA ILE A 154 -0.44 6.98 -25.50
C ILE A 154 0.33 6.02 -26.42
N VAL A 155 1.33 5.29 -25.91
CA VAL A 155 2.19 4.43 -26.75
C VAL A 155 1.43 3.27 -27.40
N ARG A 156 0.49 2.66 -26.66
CA ARG A 156 -0.38 1.55 -27.11
C ARG A 156 0.35 0.48 -27.97
N PRO A 157 1.30 -0.29 -27.41
CA PRO A 157 1.96 -1.40 -28.12
C PRO A 157 0.94 -2.37 -28.71
N GLU A 158 1.25 -3.03 -29.83
CA GLU A 158 0.34 -3.92 -30.57
C GLU A 158 -0.41 -4.94 -29.68
N ARG A 159 0.28 -5.53 -28.70
CA ARG A 159 -0.31 -6.45 -27.71
C ARG A 159 -1.41 -5.87 -26.82
N LEU A 160 -1.46 -4.54 -26.69
CA LEU A 160 -2.48 -3.77 -25.96
C LEU A 160 -3.53 -3.16 -26.90
N ALA A 161 -3.31 -3.21 -28.22
CA ALA A 161 -4.24 -2.71 -29.24
C ALA A 161 -5.31 -3.75 -29.63
N LEU A 162 -5.10 -5.03 -29.26
CA LEU A 162 -6.08 -6.09 -29.47
C LEU A 162 -7.36 -5.83 -28.64
N PRO A 163 -8.56 -5.94 -29.23
CA PRO A 163 -9.80 -5.79 -28.49
C PRO A 163 -9.93 -6.91 -27.45
N CYS A 164 -9.80 -6.55 -26.16
CA CYS A 164 -10.14 -7.46 -25.06
C CYS A 164 -11.61 -7.27 -24.70
N THR A 165 -12.43 -8.28 -24.93
CA THR A 165 -13.80 -8.32 -24.39
C THR A 165 -13.73 -8.59 -22.88
N PRO A 166 -14.26 -7.68 -22.03
CA PRO A 166 -14.28 -7.92 -20.59
C PRO A 166 -15.25 -9.07 -20.30
N VAL A 167 -14.79 -10.08 -19.59
CA VAL A 167 -15.62 -11.23 -19.17
C VAL A 167 -16.34 -10.90 -17.87
N THR A 168 -15.72 -10.07 -17.02
CA THR A 168 -16.24 -9.68 -15.71
C THR A 168 -16.19 -8.16 -15.52
N LEU A 169 -16.98 -7.65 -14.57
CA LEU A 169 -16.91 -6.24 -14.16
C LEU A 169 -15.51 -5.86 -13.65
N TRP A 170 -14.81 -6.81 -13.02
CA TRP A 170 -13.46 -6.61 -12.47
C TRP A 170 -12.37 -6.46 -13.54
N ASP A 171 -12.62 -6.89 -14.78
CA ASP A 171 -11.68 -6.68 -15.88
C ASP A 171 -11.55 -5.20 -16.28
N ARG A 172 -12.58 -4.41 -15.98
CA ARG A 172 -12.64 -2.96 -16.20
C ARG A 172 -12.21 -2.14 -14.99
N PHE A 173 -11.81 -2.79 -13.90
CA PHE A 173 -11.41 -2.08 -12.68
C PHE A 173 -10.27 -1.08 -12.99
N PRO A 174 -10.41 0.22 -12.64
CA PRO A 174 -9.46 1.26 -13.00
C PRO A 174 -8.24 1.27 -12.08
N LEU A 175 -7.49 0.16 -12.04
CA LEU A 175 -6.40 -0.07 -11.08
C LEU A 175 -5.38 1.09 -11.07
N LEU A 176 -4.92 1.54 -12.24
CA LEU A 176 -3.95 2.64 -12.32
C LEU A 176 -4.52 3.96 -11.77
N GLY A 177 -5.80 4.24 -12.03
CA GLY A 177 -6.47 5.43 -11.50
C GLY A 177 -6.62 5.38 -9.98
N VAL A 178 -6.98 4.23 -9.43
CA VAL A 178 -7.08 4.02 -7.97
C VAL A 178 -5.71 4.15 -7.30
N LEU A 179 -4.66 3.53 -7.86
CA LEU A 179 -3.31 3.67 -7.34
C LEU A 179 -2.81 5.12 -7.36
N PHE A 180 -3.05 5.84 -8.46
CA PHE A 180 -2.71 7.26 -8.56
C PHE A 180 -3.48 8.10 -7.52
N LEU A 181 -4.78 7.84 -7.37
CA LEU A 181 -5.63 8.53 -6.40
C LEU A 181 -5.11 8.32 -4.97
N ILE A 182 -4.79 7.07 -4.58
CA ILE A 182 -4.23 6.76 -3.26
C ILE A 182 -2.91 7.52 -3.04
N ALA A 183 -2.00 7.49 -4.02
CA ALA A 183 -0.71 8.15 -3.89
C ALA A 183 -0.84 9.68 -3.75
N VAL A 184 -1.66 10.31 -4.60
CA VAL A 184 -1.88 11.77 -4.55
C VAL A 184 -2.60 12.18 -3.27
N THR A 185 -3.64 11.46 -2.87
CA THR A 185 -4.35 11.76 -1.62
C THR A 185 -3.48 11.56 -0.39
N GLY A 186 -2.55 10.59 -0.41
CA GLY A 186 -1.58 10.39 0.66
C GLY A 186 -0.68 11.60 0.86
N PHE A 187 -0.08 12.11 -0.23
CA PHE A 187 0.71 13.35 -0.17
C PHE A 187 -0.12 14.57 0.22
N LEU A 188 -1.37 14.65 -0.25
CA LEU A 188 -2.25 15.75 0.09
C LEU A 188 -2.60 15.74 1.59
N THR A 189 -2.95 14.58 2.16
CA THR A 189 -3.20 14.42 3.59
C THR A 189 -1.98 14.81 4.41
N GLU A 190 -0.78 14.38 4.02
CA GLU A 190 0.47 14.73 4.69
C GLU A 190 0.79 16.22 4.59
N GLY A 191 0.65 16.81 3.40
CA GLY A 191 0.87 18.25 3.18
C GLY A 191 -0.10 19.10 4.00
N LEU A 192 -1.39 18.77 4.03
CA LEU A 192 -2.38 19.49 4.83
C LEU A 192 -2.11 19.39 6.34
N ARG A 193 -1.60 18.23 6.80
CA ARG A 193 -1.14 18.03 8.17
C ARG A 193 0.04 18.94 8.49
N ILE A 194 1.08 18.95 7.66
CA ILE A 194 2.26 19.81 7.84
C ILE A 194 1.87 21.31 7.78
N ALA A 195 0.98 21.71 6.87
CA ALA A 195 0.50 23.08 6.72
C ALA A 195 -0.11 23.64 8.02
N GLU A 196 -1.00 22.88 8.67
CA GLU A 196 -1.53 23.30 9.97
C GLU A 196 -0.42 23.40 11.03
N GLY A 197 0.57 22.51 11.00
CA GLY A 197 1.67 22.56 11.95
C GLY A 197 2.53 23.80 11.83
N LEU A 198 2.89 24.19 10.61
CA LEU A 198 3.62 25.44 10.35
C LEU A 198 2.83 26.65 10.86
N ARG A 199 1.50 26.65 10.63
CA ARG A 199 0.60 27.69 11.15
C ARG A 199 0.56 27.71 12.69
N ILE A 200 0.52 26.56 13.34
CA ILE A 200 0.56 26.48 14.82
C ILE A 200 1.92 26.95 15.34
N GLU A 201 3.03 26.60 14.68
CA GLU A 201 4.37 27.05 15.04
C GLU A 201 4.49 28.58 15.02
N THR A 202 3.92 29.26 14.01
CA THR A 202 3.87 30.74 13.97
C THR A 202 3.01 31.34 15.08
N GLN A 203 1.92 30.69 15.48
CA GLN A 203 1.09 31.09 16.62
C GLN A 203 1.84 30.95 17.96
N VAL A 204 2.56 29.83 18.13
CA VAL A 204 3.38 29.60 19.32
C VAL A 204 4.50 30.63 19.41
N ALA A 205 5.19 30.90 18.29
CA ALA A 205 6.27 31.88 18.22
C ALA A 205 5.80 33.32 18.52
N SER A 206 4.56 33.66 18.18
CA SER A 206 3.95 34.97 18.48
C SER A 206 3.32 35.05 19.88
N GLY A 207 3.35 33.96 20.67
CA GLY A 207 2.73 33.88 22.00
C GLY A 207 1.21 33.72 21.98
N ALA A 208 0.58 33.66 20.80
CA ALA A 208 -0.87 33.57 20.59
C ALA A 208 -1.34 32.11 20.44
N TRP A 209 -0.85 31.20 21.29
CA TRP A 209 -1.17 29.77 21.22
C TRP A 209 -2.04 29.31 22.39
N ASP A 210 -2.97 28.41 22.08
CA ASP A 210 -3.82 27.76 23.09
C ASP A 210 -3.24 26.39 23.46
N ARG A 211 -2.71 26.31 24.69
CA ARG A 211 -2.16 25.06 25.24
C ARG A 211 -3.20 23.96 25.34
N THR A 212 -4.47 24.29 25.61
CA THR A 212 -5.55 23.30 25.73
C THR A 212 -5.88 22.71 24.37
N ALA A 213 -6.01 23.55 23.34
CA ALA A 213 -6.19 23.09 21.97
C ALA A 213 -5.01 22.22 21.50
N LEU A 214 -3.78 22.63 21.80
CA LEU A 214 -2.57 21.88 21.44
C LEU A 214 -2.43 20.57 22.24
N ARG A 215 -2.94 20.52 23.47
CA ARG A 215 -3.04 19.27 24.23
C ARG A 215 -4.01 18.30 23.55
N GLY A 216 -5.16 18.81 23.07
CA GLY A 216 -6.13 18.02 22.30
C GLY A 216 -5.55 17.45 21.01
N PHE A 217 -4.63 18.16 20.35
CA PHE A 217 -3.86 17.66 19.20
C PHE A 217 -3.09 16.36 19.51
N PHE A 218 -2.61 16.21 20.75
CA PHE A 218 -1.91 15.02 21.24
C PHE A 218 -2.81 14.07 22.05
N GLY A 219 -4.13 14.14 21.88
CA GLY A 219 -5.09 13.34 22.66
C GLY A 219 -4.90 11.82 22.59
N HIS A 220 -4.20 11.33 21.57
CA HIS A 220 -3.95 9.90 21.33
C HIS A 220 -2.70 9.35 22.03
N ILE A 221 -1.92 10.16 22.73
CA ILE A 221 -0.75 9.72 23.50
C ILE A 221 -0.95 9.97 25.01
N GLY A 222 -0.28 9.21 25.87
CA GLY A 222 -0.41 9.34 27.32
C GLY A 222 -0.02 10.71 27.87
N PRO A 223 -0.58 11.12 29.04
CA PRO A 223 -0.50 12.47 29.56
C PRO A 223 0.95 12.94 29.78
N THR A 224 1.84 12.08 30.26
CA THR A 224 3.26 12.42 30.46
C THR A 224 3.95 12.79 29.14
N ARG A 225 3.64 12.09 28.05
CA ARG A 225 4.20 12.37 26.73
C ARG A 225 3.57 13.61 26.10
N GLN A 226 2.28 13.86 26.33
CA GLN A 226 1.64 15.12 25.94
C GLN A 226 2.38 16.31 26.56
N GLU A 227 2.64 16.27 27.86
CA GLU A 227 3.33 17.36 28.56
C GLU A 227 4.76 17.57 28.03
N ALA A 228 5.47 16.49 27.70
CA ALA A 228 6.81 16.56 27.10
C ALA A 228 6.80 17.23 25.71
N GLU A 229 5.84 16.87 24.83
CA GLU A 229 5.69 17.51 23.52
C GLU A 229 5.30 18.98 23.64
N LEU A 230 4.36 19.31 24.55
CA LEU A 230 3.96 20.69 24.80
C LEU A 230 5.13 21.54 25.35
N ALA A 231 5.95 20.99 26.24
CA ALA A 231 7.14 21.67 26.75
C ALA A 231 8.17 21.91 25.65
N ARG A 232 8.38 20.93 24.77
CA ARG A 232 9.27 21.04 23.60
C ARG A 232 8.81 22.13 22.63
N ILE A 233 7.52 22.20 22.35
CA ILE A 233 6.93 23.20 21.45
C ILE A 233 6.98 24.60 22.08
N ALA A 234 6.67 24.72 23.37
CA ALA A 234 6.80 25.98 24.11
C ALA A 234 8.24 26.51 24.13
N ALA A 235 9.25 25.63 24.07
CA ALA A 235 10.66 25.98 23.92
C ALA A 235 11.08 26.33 22.48
N GLY A 236 10.13 26.47 21.55
CA GLY A 236 10.38 26.79 20.13
C GLY A 236 10.65 25.58 19.24
N GLY A 237 10.38 24.36 19.72
CA GLY A 237 10.49 23.15 18.89
C GLY A 237 9.37 23.06 17.84
N PRO A 238 9.64 22.49 16.65
CA PRO A 238 8.63 22.35 15.59
C PRO A 238 7.51 21.37 15.99
N LEU A 239 6.27 21.59 15.55
CA LEU A 239 5.16 20.67 15.77
C LEU A 239 5.38 19.35 15.04
N PHE A 240 5.97 19.40 13.84
CA PHE A 240 6.33 18.22 13.05
C PHE A 240 7.86 18.19 12.81
N PRO A 241 8.66 17.66 13.75
CA PRO A 241 10.13 17.72 13.66
C PRO A 241 10.73 16.91 12.52
N ALA A 242 9.98 15.98 11.94
CA ALA A 242 10.39 15.20 10.78
C ALA A 242 9.89 15.79 9.45
N ALA A 243 9.08 16.87 9.45
CA ALA A 243 8.50 17.41 8.22
C ALA A 243 9.54 17.73 7.14
N PRO A 244 10.72 18.34 7.43
CA PRO A 244 11.74 18.58 6.41
C PRO A 244 12.33 17.31 5.77
N TRP A 245 12.14 16.15 6.39
CA TRP A 245 12.59 14.85 5.86
C TRP A 245 11.59 14.23 4.88
N ALA A 246 10.36 14.74 4.81
CA ALA A 246 9.39 14.43 3.76
C ALA A 246 9.37 15.59 2.75
N PRO A 247 10.32 15.68 1.80
CA PRO A 247 10.49 16.87 0.97
C PRO A 247 9.24 17.23 0.15
N VAL A 248 8.51 16.25 -0.38
CA VAL A 248 7.28 16.51 -1.14
C VAL A 248 6.14 16.92 -0.22
N GLY A 249 5.93 16.19 0.87
CA GLY A 249 4.95 16.55 1.90
C GLY A 249 5.21 17.96 2.46
N TYR A 250 6.46 18.31 2.72
CA TYR A 250 6.87 19.61 3.23
C TYR A 250 6.65 20.73 2.22
N ALA A 251 7.01 20.51 0.95
CA ALA A 251 6.75 21.47 -0.12
C ALA A 251 5.25 21.72 -0.28
N LEU A 252 4.43 20.67 -0.25
CA LEU A 252 2.97 20.78 -0.26
C LEU A 252 2.46 21.51 1.00
N GLY A 253 3.00 21.21 2.17
CA GLY A 253 2.63 21.89 3.41
C GLY A 253 2.88 23.39 3.35
N ARG A 254 4.04 23.81 2.82
CA ARG A 254 4.36 25.23 2.60
C ARG A 254 3.47 25.89 1.54
N LEU A 255 3.11 25.16 0.49
CA LEU A 255 2.19 25.65 -0.54
C LEU A 255 0.77 25.86 0.01
N LEU A 256 0.33 25.00 0.92
CA LEU A 256 -1.02 24.99 1.48
C LEU A 256 -1.15 25.83 2.75
N GLU A 257 -0.05 26.16 3.43
CA GLU A 257 0.00 26.98 4.66
C GLU A 257 -0.82 28.29 4.59
N PRO A 258 -0.88 29.03 3.47
CA PRO A 258 -1.68 30.26 3.38
C PRO A 258 -3.20 30.05 3.39
N LEU A 259 -3.70 28.81 3.27
CA LEU A 259 -5.12 28.54 3.26
C LEU A 259 -5.78 28.84 4.61
N PRO A 260 -7.06 29.25 4.63
CA PRO A 260 -7.79 29.46 5.88
C PRO A 260 -7.80 28.18 6.74
N PRO A 261 -7.70 28.27 8.09
CA PRO A 261 -7.64 27.10 8.97
C PRO A 261 -8.83 26.15 8.81
N GLY A 262 -10.03 26.69 8.60
CA GLY A 262 -11.23 25.90 8.32
C GLY A 262 -11.13 25.10 7.02
N ALA A 263 -10.50 25.67 5.98
CA ALA A 263 -10.28 25.00 4.71
C ALA A 263 -9.25 23.88 4.87
N LEU A 264 -8.10 24.14 5.53
CA LEU A 264 -7.08 23.11 5.81
C LEU A 264 -7.69 21.88 6.50
N ARG A 265 -8.48 22.11 7.56
CA ARG A 265 -9.08 21.02 8.33
C ARG A 265 -10.12 20.24 7.53
N THR A 266 -10.95 20.94 6.75
CA THR A 266 -11.97 20.31 5.91
C THR A 266 -11.34 19.49 4.79
N LEU A 267 -10.39 20.08 4.06
CA LEU A 267 -9.66 19.40 3.00
C LEU A 267 -8.91 18.19 3.54
N HIS A 268 -8.33 18.29 4.74
CA HIS A 268 -7.64 17.16 5.36
C HIS A 268 -8.61 16.00 5.60
N GLN A 269 -9.78 16.25 6.19
CA GLN A 269 -10.77 15.21 6.44
C GLN A 269 -11.30 14.58 5.13
N VAL A 270 -11.53 15.39 4.10
CA VAL A 270 -11.95 14.89 2.78
C VAL A 270 -10.85 14.03 2.14
N ALA A 271 -9.61 14.53 2.11
CA ALA A 271 -8.47 13.80 1.55
C ALA A 271 -8.20 12.50 2.31
N TRP A 272 -8.30 12.54 3.65
CA TRP A 272 -8.13 11.38 4.53
C TRP A 272 -9.17 10.30 4.26
N TRP A 273 -10.46 10.66 4.20
CA TRP A 273 -11.52 9.69 3.87
C TRP A 273 -11.40 9.15 2.45
N LEU A 274 -11.10 10.02 1.48
CA LEU A 274 -10.89 9.61 0.10
C LEU A 274 -9.73 8.62 -0.02
N HIS A 275 -8.63 8.89 0.68
CA HIS A 275 -7.48 7.99 0.76
C HIS A 275 -7.87 6.64 1.39
N ALA A 276 -8.49 6.66 2.56
CA ALA A 276 -8.89 5.47 3.30
C ALA A 276 -9.84 4.58 2.49
N LEU A 277 -10.88 5.17 1.89
CA LEU A 277 -11.85 4.43 1.07
C LEU A 277 -11.23 3.91 -0.22
N ALA A 278 -10.34 4.67 -0.87
CA ALA A 278 -9.62 4.19 -2.05
C ALA A 278 -8.68 3.03 -1.71
N ALA A 279 -7.96 3.10 -0.59
CA ALA A 279 -7.09 2.03 -0.10
C ALA A 279 -7.88 0.77 0.28
N PHE A 280 -8.98 0.91 1.02
CA PHE A 280 -9.85 -0.22 1.35
C PHE A 280 -10.50 -0.83 0.11
N GLY A 281 -10.97 0.00 -0.81
CA GLY A 281 -11.48 -0.44 -2.11
C GLY A 281 -10.44 -1.22 -2.91
N LEU A 282 -9.18 -0.76 -2.92
CA LEU A 282 -8.06 -1.47 -3.54
C LEU A 282 -7.86 -2.84 -2.89
N ILE A 283 -7.81 -2.93 -1.55
CA ILE A 283 -7.64 -4.18 -0.81
C ILE A 283 -8.72 -5.19 -1.21
N VAL A 284 -10.00 -4.81 -1.17
CA VAL A 284 -11.11 -5.69 -1.58
C VAL A 284 -11.01 -6.09 -3.06
N ALA A 285 -10.54 -5.19 -3.92
CA ALA A 285 -10.39 -5.45 -5.34
C ALA A 285 -9.19 -6.36 -5.68
N VAL A 286 -8.18 -6.49 -4.82
CA VAL A 286 -6.98 -7.32 -5.12
C VAL A 286 -7.35 -8.75 -5.53
N PRO A 287 -8.13 -9.54 -4.76
CA PRO A 287 -8.45 -10.91 -5.14
C PRO A 287 -9.44 -11.02 -6.31
N LEU A 288 -10.07 -9.93 -6.72
CA LEU A 288 -11.11 -9.96 -7.76
C LEU A 288 -10.56 -9.52 -9.11
N THR A 289 -9.46 -8.76 -9.12
CA THR A 289 -8.88 -8.14 -10.32
C THR A 289 -7.57 -8.81 -10.77
N LYS A 290 -6.97 -8.25 -11.83
CA LYS A 290 -5.64 -8.63 -12.32
C LYS A 290 -4.53 -8.43 -11.28
N ALA A 291 -4.76 -7.67 -10.21
CA ALA A 291 -3.78 -7.47 -9.13
C ALA A 291 -3.51 -8.75 -8.31
N PHE A 292 -4.36 -9.77 -8.39
CA PHE A 292 -4.14 -11.04 -7.70
C PHE A 292 -2.84 -11.75 -8.10
N HIS A 293 -2.22 -11.37 -9.23
CA HIS A 293 -0.89 -11.85 -9.63
C HIS A 293 0.19 -11.61 -8.57
N LEU A 294 -0.01 -10.64 -7.67
CA LEU A 294 0.84 -10.40 -6.50
C LEU A 294 0.98 -11.65 -5.63
N PHE A 295 -0.09 -12.46 -5.52
CA PHE A 295 -0.11 -13.70 -4.74
C PHE A 295 0.10 -14.93 -5.62
N SER A 296 -0.59 -15.00 -6.76
CA SER A 296 -0.56 -16.20 -7.59
C SER A 296 0.79 -16.42 -8.28
N SER A 297 1.55 -15.37 -8.61
CA SER A 297 2.85 -15.54 -9.26
C SER A 297 3.89 -16.16 -8.32
N PRO A 298 4.10 -15.64 -7.08
CA PRO A 298 4.95 -16.31 -6.08
C PRO A 298 4.53 -17.76 -5.82
N ALA A 299 3.23 -18.02 -5.65
CA ALA A 299 2.70 -19.36 -5.41
C ALA A 299 3.05 -20.31 -6.57
N ASN A 300 2.81 -19.89 -7.82
CA ASN A 300 3.15 -20.69 -8.99
C ASN A 300 4.67 -20.93 -9.12
N MET A 301 5.52 -19.96 -8.75
CA MET A 301 6.97 -20.15 -8.77
C MET A 301 7.46 -21.17 -7.75
N LEU A 302 6.83 -21.24 -6.58
CA LEU A 302 7.14 -22.21 -5.54
C LEU A 302 6.66 -23.62 -5.90
N LEU A 303 5.50 -23.72 -6.55
CA LEU A 303 4.82 -24.97 -6.87
C LEU A 303 5.13 -25.51 -8.28
N ARG A 304 5.94 -24.84 -9.09
CA ARG A 304 6.31 -25.34 -10.43
C ARG A 304 7.20 -26.58 -10.35
N HIS A 305 7.01 -27.51 -11.30
CA HIS A 305 7.93 -28.62 -11.49
C HIS A 305 9.31 -28.10 -11.94
N PRO A 306 10.40 -28.72 -11.45
CA PRO A 306 11.77 -28.26 -11.72
C PRO A 306 12.27 -28.68 -13.10
N GLU A 307 11.61 -29.65 -13.74
CA GLU A 307 11.94 -30.09 -15.09
C GLU A 307 11.60 -29.00 -16.13
N PRO A 308 12.40 -28.86 -17.20
CA PRO A 308 12.05 -27.96 -18.30
C PRO A 308 10.68 -28.36 -18.85
N PRO A 309 9.82 -27.40 -19.26
CA PRO A 309 8.53 -27.72 -19.85
C PRO A 309 8.77 -28.63 -21.08
N GLY A 310 8.55 -29.93 -20.87
CA GLY A 310 8.81 -31.00 -21.82
C GLY A 310 7.49 -31.43 -22.45
N ARG A 311 7.53 -31.61 -23.77
CA ARG A 311 6.44 -32.03 -24.67
C ARG A 311 5.28 -32.71 -23.95
N LEU A 312 4.07 -32.16 -24.14
CA LEU A 312 2.82 -32.84 -23.84
C LEU A 312 2.92 -34.27 -24.36
N PRO A 313 2.83 -35.30 -23.50
CA PRO A 313 2.64 -36.65 -24.01
C PRO A 313 1.29 -36.64 -24.72
N VAL A 314 1.30 -36.93 -26.03
CA VAL A 314 0.09 -36.97 -26.85
C VAL A 314 -0.70 -38.20 -26.41
N PHE A 315 -1.55 -38.02 -25.40
CA PHE A 315 -2.55 -39.01 -25.00
C PHE A 315 -3.92 -38.53 -25.45
N ALA A 316 -4.33 -39.04 -26.62
CA ALA A 316 -5.69 -39.09 -27.18
C ALA A 316 -6.46 -37.76 -27.35
N GLU A 317 -7.57 -37.86 -28.09
CA GLU A 317 -8.26 -36.78 -28.82
C GLU A 317 -8.48 -35.49 -28.02
N SER A 318 -8.05 -34.37 -28.61
CA SER A 318 -8.20 -33.04 -28.06
C SER A 318 -9.65 -32.58 -28.11
N GLY A 319 -10.33 -32.59 -26.97
CA GLY A 319 -11.59 -31.89 -26.77
C GLY A 319 -11.72 -31.49 -25.31
N VAL A 320 -11.53 -30.21 -24.99
CA VAL A 320 -11.97 -29.66 -23.70
C VAL A 320 -13.44 -29.30 -23.89
N GLU A 321 -14.35 -29.99 -23.19
CA GLU A 321 -15.80 -29.73 -23.27
C GLU A 321 -16.28 -28.88 -22.09
N THR A 322 -15.66 -29.06 -20.93
CA THR A 322 -16.02 -28.40 -19.68
C THR A 322 -14.81 -27.82 -18.95
N VAL A 323 -15.06 -26.90 -18.02
CA VAL A 323 -14.01 -26.29 -17.18
C VAL A 323 -13.23 -27.34 -16.36
N ARG A 324 -13.84 -28.51 -16.12
CA ARG A 324 -13.22 -29.62 -15.37
C ARG A 324 -12.19 -30.40 -16.19
N ASP A 325 -12.14 -30.18 -17.50
CA ASP A 325 -11.19 -30.85 -18.38
C ASP A 325 -9.84 -30.10 -18.41
N PHE A 326 -9.81 -28.87 -17.92
CA PHE A 326 -8.57 -28.13 -17.69
C PHE A 326 -7.85 -28.64 -16.44
N THR A 327 -6.52 -28.61 -16.49
CA THR A 327 -5.69 -28.75 -15.29
C THR A 327 -5.79 -27.47 -14.44
N TRP A 328 -5.56 -27.59 -13.13
CA TRP A 328 -5.60 -26.42 -12.21
C TRP A 328 -4.64 -25.28 -12.60
N ARG A 329 -3.55 -25.57 -13.31
CA ARG A 329 -2.60 -24.55 -13.82
C ARG A 329 -3.15 -23.77 -15.02
N GLN A 330 -4.12 -24.34 -15.74
CA GLN A 330 -4.75 -23.74 -16.91
C GLN A 330 -5.98 -22.87 -16.54
N LEU A 331 -6.40 -22.88 -15.26
CA LEU A 331 -7.54 -22.12 -14.72
C LEU A 331 -7.14 -20.80 -14.04
#